data_AF-A0A819ERR2-F1
#
_entry.id   AF-A0A819ERR2-F1
#
_cell.length_a   1.000
_cell.length_b   1.000
_cell.length_c   1.000
_cell.angle_alpha   90.00
_cell.angle_beta   90.00
_cell.angle_gamma   90.00
#
_symmetry.space_group_name_H-M   'P 1'
#
loop_
_entity.id
_entity.type
_entity.pdbx_description
1 polymer ?
#
loop_
_entity_poly.entity_id
_entity_poly.type
_entity_poly.pdbx_seq_one_letter_code
_entity_poly.pdbx_strand_id
1 'polypeptide(L)'
;MIASELDTLIKDHNNLQDKINQKIQCNNSNNSLFIQIDEWQRTTIEKVKQVAEQARQQVIKLLYSQTLEIKAEFDKFSEELTRLKATKNVVEENLKQLKQTVCQLDQNIQRVSYASDIELHMEKTNEIAWRNLIYAEQKLNDIKKQEVQPQIKGKFISRSFSVILRSR
;
A
#
# COMPACT_ATOMS: atom_id res chain seq x y z
N MET A 1 11.10 62.43 -30.21
CA MET A 1 11.64 62.02 -28.90
C MET A 1 10.67 61.11 -28.17
N ILE A 2 9.39 61.48 -28.00
CA ILE A 2 8.36 60.62 -27.36
C ILE A 2 7.99 59.39 -28.22
N ALA A 3 7.86 59.57 -29.55
CA ALA A 3 7.54 58.46 -30.46
C ALA A 3 8.61 57.34 -30.44
N SER A 4 9.90 57.71 -30.37
CA SER A 4 11.01 56.75 -30.28
C SER A 4 11.07 56.02 -28.94
N GLU A 5 10.58 56.63 -27.85
CA GLU A 5 10.44 55.96 -26.56
C GLU A 5 9.30 54.94 -26.58
N LEU A 6 8.18 55.28 -27.23
CA LEU A 6 7.05 54.36 -27.42
C LEU A 6 7.44 53.15 -28.28
N ASP A 7 8.19 53.36 -29.37
CA ASP A 7 8.69 52.28 -30.21
C ASP A 7 9.63 51.33 -29.44
N THR A 8 10.44 51.88 -28.53
CA THR A 8 11.31 51.09 -27.66
C THR A 8 10.50 50.25 -26.68
N LEU A 9 9.45 50.83 -26.07
CA LEU A 9 8.57 50.12 -25.15
C LEU A 9 7.78 48.99 -25.83
N ILE A 10 7.30 49.22 -27.06
CA ILE A 10 6.62 48.17 -27.87
C ILE A 10 7.58 47.02 -28.17
N LYS A 11 8.84 47.33 -28.49
CA LYS A 11 9.87 46.32 -28.73
C LYS A 11 10.18 45.50 -27.47
N ASP A 12 10.29 46.15 -26.32
CA ASP A 12 10.53 45.48 -25.04
C ASP A 12 9.34 44.60 -24.64
N HIS A 13 8.11 45.10 -24.84
CA HIS A 13 6.89 44.32 -24.63
C HIS A 13 6.87 43.05 -25.49
N ASN A 14 7.14 43.17 -26.79
CA ASN A 14 7.12 42.03 -27.70
C ASN A 14 8.21 41.01 -27.34
N ASN A 15 9.40 41.48 -26.96
CA ASN A 15 10.48 40.61 -26.49
C ASN A 15 10.10 39.88 -25.18
N LEU A 16 9.42 40.56 -24.25
CA LEU A 16 8.88 39.93 -23.05
C LEU A 16 7.82 38.88 -23.37
N GLN A 17 6.91 39.18 -24.31
CA GLN A 17 5.89 38.24 -24.76
C GLN A 17 6.52 37.00 -25.40
N ASP A 18 7.53 37.17 -26.24
CA ASP A 18 8.27 36.06 -26.85
C ASP A 18 9.00 35.21 -25.80
N LYS A 19 9.64 35.83 -24.81
CA LYS A 19 10.29 35.12 -23.69
C LYS A 19 9.28 34.33 -22.85
N ILE A 20 8.11 34.90 -22.57
CA ILE A 20 7.03 34.22 -21.84
C ILE A 20 6.56 33.01 -22.65
N ASN A 21 6.28 33.19 -23.94
CA ASN A 21 5.83 32.11 -24.82
C ASN A 21 6.86 30.97 -24.91
N GLN A 22 8.15 31.30 -25.02
CA GLN A 22 9.23 30.30 -25.00
C GLN A 22 9.28 29.54 -23.66
N LYS A 23 9.14 30.24 -22.53
CA LYS A 23 9.15 29.59 -21.21
C LYS A 23 7.93 28.69 -20.97
N ILE A 24 6.76 29.07 -21.48
CA ILE A 24 5.56 28.22 -21.45
C ILE A 24 5.79 26.94 -22.26
N GLN A 25 6.42 27.03 -23.44
CA GLN A 25 6.66 25.88 -24.31
C GLN A 25 7.75 24.92 -23.79
N CYS A 26 8.78 25.42 -23.11
CA CYS A 26 9.90 24.60 -22.64
C CYS A 26 9.68 23.91 -21.27
N ASN A 27 8.59 24.18 -20.57
CA ASN A 27 8.47 23.85 -19.14
C ASN A 27 8.08 22.40 -18.81
N ASN A 28 7.73 21.55 -19.79
CA ASN A 28 7.16 20.24 -19.47
C ASN A 28 8.16 19.08 -19.42
N SER A 29 9.22 19.08 -20.23
CA SER A 29 10.12 17.92 -20.36
C SER A 29 11.42 17.99 -19.54
N ASN A 30 11.82 19.17 -19.05
CA ASN A 30 13.09 19.36 -18.31
C ASN A 30 12.91 19.99 -16.90
N ASN A 31 11.69 20.03 -16.38
CA ASN A 31 11.47 20.56 -15.02
C ASN A 31 11.95 19.53 -13.98
N SER A 32 12.90 19.93 -13.14
CA SER A 32 13.44 19.09 -12.07
C SER A 32 12.36 18.54 -11.12
N LEU A 33 11.26 19.28 -10.89
CA LEU A 33 10.17 18.80 -10.06
C LEU A 33 9.37 17.68 -10.73
N PHE A 34 9.13 17.76 -12.04
CA PHE A 34 8.47 16.67 -12.77
C PHE A 34 9.33 15.41 -12.77
N ILE A 35 10.64 15.54 -12.98
CA ILE A 35 11.58 14.41 -12.89
C ILE A 35 11.53 13.75 -11.50
N GLN A 36 11.50 14.55 -10.43
CA GLN A 36 11.41 14.03 -9.06
C GLN A 36 10.06 13.33 -8.80
N ILE A 37 8.96 13.87 -9.33
CA ILE A 37 7.62 13.25 -9.24
C ILE A 37 7.62 11.90 -9.98
N ASP A 38 8.16 11.86 -11.20
CA ASP A 38 8.23 10.64 -12.01
C ASP A 38 9.12 9.57 -11.35
N GLU A 39 10.24 9.98 -10.76
CA GLU A 39 11.11 9.07 -10.02
C GLU A 39 10.43 8.51 -8.75
N TRP A 40 9.74 9.37 -8.00
CA TRP A 40 8.96 8.97 -6.83
C TRP A 40 7.86 7.98 -7.22
N GLN A 41 7.14 8.25 -8.31
CA GLN A 41 6.08 7.38 -8.82
C GLN A 41 6.66 6.01 -9.19
N ARG A 42 7.71 5.98 -10.01
CA ARG A 42 8.37 4.74 -10.44
C ARG A 42 8.84 3.90 -9.25
N THR A 43 9.53 4.54 -8.30
CA THR A 43 10.07 3.88 -7.11
C THR A 43 8.96 3.34 -6.21
N THR A 44 7.86 4.08 -6.06
CA THR A 44 6.73 3.67 -5.23
C THR A 44 6.00 2.47 -5.84
N ILE A 45 5.74 2.49 -7.15
CA ILE A 45 5.16 1.35 -7.88
C ILE A 45 6.04 0.11 -7.70
N GLU A 46 7.35 0.25 -7.84
CA GLU A 46 8.28 -0.86 -7.71
C GLU A 46 8.28 -1.45 -6.29
N LYS A 47 8.33 -0.60 -5.26
CA LYS A 47 8.23 -1.05 -3.86
C LYS A 47 6.92 -1.78 -3.58
N VAL A 48 5.79 -1.26 -4.05
CA VAL A 48 4.48 -1.92 -3.88
C VAL A 48 4.46 -3.29 -4.56
N LYS A 49 5.03 -3.41 -5.78
CA LYS A 49 5.17 -4.70 -6.46
C LYS A 49 6.02 -5.69 -5.67
N GLN A 50 7.15 -5.25 -5.14
CA GLN A 50 8.05 -6.10 -4.35
C GLN A 50 7.38 -6.61 -3.07
N VAL A 51 6.71 -5.73 -2.33
CA VAL A 51 5.99 -6.13 -1.11
C VAL A 51 4.84 -7.08 -1.44
N ALA A 52 4.08 -6.82 -2.51
CA ALA A 52 3.02 -7.72 -2.96
C ALA A 52 3.57 -9.10 -3.34
N GLU A 53 4.71 -9.16 -4.03
CA GLU A 53 5.34 -10.43 -4.38
C GLU A 53 5.86 -11.17 -3.15
N GLN A 54 6.48 -10.47 -2.20
CA GLN A 54 6.89 -11.08 -0.92
C GLN A 54 5.70 -11.68 -0.18
N ALA A 55 4.55 -10.99 -0.14
CA ALA A 55 3.33 -11.51 0.47
C ALA A 55 2.85 -12.79 -0.25
N ARG A 56 2.84 -12.82 -1.59
CA ARG A 56 2.51 -14.05 -2.35
C ARG A 56 3.43 -15.20 -1.99
N GLN A 57 4.73 -14.95 -1.91
CA GLN A 57 5.72 -15.97 -1.56
C GLN A 57 5.53 -16.49 -0.12
N GLN A 58 5.11 -15.64 0.81
CA GLN A 58 4.76 -16.08 2.17
C GLN A 58 3.53 -17.01 2.16
N VAL A 59 2.47 -16.65 1.43
CA VAL A 59 1.28 -17.50 1.29
C VAL A 59 1.63 -18.85 0.67
N ILE A 60 2.43 -18.86 -0.40
CA ILE A 60 2.91 -20.10 -1.05
C ILE A 60 3.65 -20.98 -0.05
N LYS A 61 4.56 -20.40 0.76
CA LYS A 61 5.31 -21.16 1.77
C LYS A 61 4.40 -21.76 2.84
N LEU A 62 3.40 -21.02 3.31
CA LEU A 62 2.43 -21.51 4.29
C LEU A 62 1.62 -22.68 3.73
N LEU A 63 1.05 -22.53 2.52
CA LEU A 63 0.31 -23.60 1.84
C LEU A 63 1.18 -24.84 1.60
N TYR A 64 2.43 -24.63 1.19
CA TYR A 64 3.38 -25.72 0.99
C TYR A 64 3.69 -26.45 2.29
N SER A 65 3.89 -25.73 3.40
CA SER A 65 4.09 -26.33 4.73
C SER A 65 2.90 -27.19 5.15
N GLN A 66 1.68 -26.66 5.03
CA GLN A 66 0.46 -27.41 5.34
C GLN A 66 0.31 -28.67 4.47
N THR A 67 0.65 -28.56 3.18
CA THR A 67 0.64 -29.70 2.26
C THR A 67 1.65 -30.78 2.68
N LEU A 68 2.83 -30.39 3.14
CA LEU A 68 3.85 -31.33 3.65
C LEU A 68 3.40 -32.02 4.93
N GLU A 69 2.71 -31.31 5.83
CA GLU A 69 2.15 -31.89 7.05
C GLU A 69 1.09 -32.96 6.72
N ILE A 70 0.15 -32.65 5.82
CA ILE A 70 -0.85 -33.61 5.34
C ILE A 70 -0.17 -34.83 4.71
N LYS A 71 0.85 -34.61 3.87
CA LYS A 71 1.60 -35.71 3.27
C LYS A 71 2.24 -36.60 4.34
N ALA A 72 2.87 -36.01 5.35
CA ALA A 72 3.50 -36.76 6.44
C ALA A 72 2.47 -37.56 7.26
N GLU A 73 1.29 -37.01 7.52
CA GLU A 73 0.18 -37.72 8.16
C GLU A 73 -0.34 -38.88 7.30
N PHE A 74 -0.48 -38.65 5.98
CA PHE A 74 -0.90 -39.68 5.04
C PHE A 74 0.12 -40.82 4.92
N ASP A 75 1.42 -40.50 4.91
CA ASP A 75 2.50 -41.50 4.87
C ASP A 75 2.44 -42.39 6.13
N LYS A 76 2.31 -41.78 7.33
CA LYS A 76 2.12 -42.52 8.60
C LYS A 76 0.87 -43.39 8.59
N PHE A 77 -0.25 -42.86 8.10
CA PHE A 77 -1.50 -43.61 7.96
C PHE A 77 -1.33 -44.83 7.05
N SER A 78 -0.60 -44.67 5.94
CA SER A 78 -0.33 -45.74 4.97
C SER A 78 0.57 -46.85 5.56
N GLU A 79 1.58 -46.48 6.36
CA GLU A 79 2.41 -47.42 7.10
C GLU A 79 1.60 -48.22 8.12
N GLU A 80 0.73 -47.55 8.88
CA GLU A 80 -0.14 -48.21 9.87
C GLU A 80 -1.11 -49.19 9.21
N LEU A 81 -1.75 -48.81 8.11
CA LEU A 81 -2.60 -49.69 7.31
C LEU A 81 -1.85 -50.95 6.87
N THR A 82 -0.63 -50.78 6.36
CA THR A 82 0.21 -51.88 5.89
C THR A 82 0.57 -52.83 7.04
N ARG A 83 0.96 -52.27 8.20
CA ARG A 83 1.27 -53.03 9.41
C ARG A 83 0.08 -53.83 9.92
N LEU A 84 -1.11 -53.21 10.02
CA LEU A 84 -2.33 -53.86 10.48
C LEU A 84 -2.77 -54.99 9.54
N LYS A 85 -2.64 -54.77 8.22
CA LYS A 85 -2.90 -55.80 7.20
C LYS A 85 -1.93 -56.98 7.33
N ALA A 86 -0.64 -56.72 7.53
CA ALA A 86 0.39 -57.75 7.64
C ALA A 86 0.25 -58.60 8.90
N THR A 87 -0.09 -57.97 10.03
CA THR A 87 -0.24 -58.64 11.33
C THR A 87 -1.57 -59.39 11.48
N LYS A 88 -2.53 -59.17 10.57
CA LYS A 88 -3.93 -59.67 10.64
C LYS A 88 -4.62 -59.36 11.98
N ASN A 89 -4.06 -58.45 12.77
CA ASN A 89 -4.54 -58.11 14.12
C ASN A 89 -5.39 -56.84 14.05
N VAL A 90 -6.49 -56.93 13.30
CA VAL A 90 -7.43 -55.82 13.12
C VAL A 90 -8.60 -56.04 14.06
N VAL A 91 -8.75 -55.13 15.04
CA VAL A 91 -9.95 -55.05 15.88
C VAL A 91 -10.86 -53.91 15.41
N GLU A 92 -12.12 -53.94 15.83
CA GLU A 92 -13.13 -52.95 15.42
C GLU A 92 -12.70 -51.51 15.73
N GLU A 93 -12.04 -51.29 16.86
CA GLU A 93 -11.50 -49.98 17.24
C GLU A 93 -10.44 -49.48 16.23
N ASN A 94 -9.58 -50.36 15.71
CA ASN A 94 -8.60 -49.98 14.69
C ASN A 94 -9.30 -49.52 13.40
N LEU A 95 -10.36 -50.21 12.98
CA LEU A 95 -11.13 -49.82 11.79
C LEU A 95 -11.84 -48.48 11.99
N LYS A 96 -12.36 -48.22 13.19
CA LYS A 96 -12.99 -46.94 13.54
C LYS A 96 -12.00 -45.79 13.51
N GLN A 97 -10.82 -45.97 14.09
CA GLN A 97 -9.74 -44.98 14.07
C GLN A 97 -9.26 -44.69 12.65
N LEU A 98 -9.00 -45.73 11.85
CA LEU A 98 -8.59 -45.57 10.44
C LEU A 98 -9.61 -44.77 9.63
N LYS A 99 -10.92 -45.04 9.81
CA LYS A 99 -11.98 -44.26 9.14
C LYS A 99 -11.98 -42.80 9.57
N GLN A 100 -11.80 -42.53 10.86
CA GLN A 100 -11.69 -41.16 11.37
C GLN A 100 -10.50 -40.43 10.76
N THR A 101 -9.33 -41.07 10.70
CA THR A 101 -8.12 -40.49 10.09
C THR A 101 -8.33 -40.17 8.61
N VAL A 102 -8.99 -41.04 7.85
CA VAL A 102 -9.33 -40.76 6.44
C VAL A 102 -10.22 -39.51 6.32
N CYS A 103 -11.27 -39.41 7.15
CA CYS A 103 -12.14 -38.23 7.15
C CYS A 103 -11.39 -36.94 7.54
N GLN A 104 -10.46 -37.01 8.49
CA GLN A 104 -9.63 -35.87 8.90
C GLN A 104 -8.68 -35.44 7.79
N LEU A 105 -7.99 -36.39 7.14
CA LEU A 105 -7.11 -36.10 6.01
C LEU A 105 -7.87 -35.45 4.85
N ASP A 106 -9.06 -35.94 4.53
CA ASP A 106 -9.92 -35.32 3.51
C ASP A 106 -10.30 -33.87 3.87
N GLN A 107 -10.73 -33.65 5.12
CA GLN A 107 -11.03 -32.30 5.61
C GLN A 107 -9.81 -31.37 5.56
N ASN A 108 -8.62 -31.86 5.94
CA ASN A 108 -7.38 -31.08 5.91
C ASN A 108 -7.00 -30.71 4.47
N ILE A 109 -7.15 -31.63 3.51
CA ILE A 109 -6.92 -31.36 2.08
C ILE A 109 -7.87 -30.26 1.57
N GLN A 110 -9.15 -30.31 1.96
CA GLN A 110 -10.10 -29.27 1.58
C GLN A 110 -9.70 -27.91 2.16
N ARG A 111 -9.31 -27.84 3.45
CA ARG A 111 -8.89 -26.58 4.09
C ARG A 111 -7.71 -25.90 3.39
N VAL A 112 -6.69 -26.68 3.03
CA VAL A 112 -5.52 -26.15 2.29
C VAL A 112 -5.93 -25.66 0.91
N SER A 113 -6.82 -26.37 0.21
CA SER A 113 -7.30 -25.97 -1.12
C SER A 113 -8.03 -24.62 -1.12
N TYR A 114 -8.73 -24.31 -0.03
CA TYR A 114 -9.43 -23.02 0.14
C TYR A 114 -8.59 -21.96 0.88
N ALA A 115 -7.38 -22.31 1.31
CA ALA A 115 -6.51 -21.46 2.14
C ALA A 115 -7.24 -20.86 3.36
N SER A 116 -8.20 -21.61 3.94
CA SER A 116 -9.15 -21.10 4.93
C SER A 116 -8.50 -20.58 6.21
N ASP A 117 -7.30 -21.05 6.52
CA ASP A 117 -6.55 -20.73 7.74
C ASP A 117 -5.48 -19.65 7.52
N ILE A 118 -5.38 -19.07 6.32
CA ILE A 118 -4.42 -18.01 5.99
C ILE A 118 -5.16 -16.68 5.86
N GLU A 119 -4.88 -15.75 6.77
CA GLU A 119 -5.42 -14.39 6.72
C GLU A 119 -4.43 -13.44 6.03
N LEU A 120 -4.91 -12.73 5.01
CA LEU A 120 -4.14 -11.67 4.35
C LEU A 120 -4.48 -10.32 4.97
N HIS A 121 -3.54 -9.74 5.71
CA HIS A 121 -3.65 -8.37 6.20
C HIS A 121 -3.15 -7.39 5.14
N MET A 122 -4.04 -6.55 4.63
CA MET A 122 -3.73 -5.51 3.65
C MET A 122 -4.56 -4.26 3.96
N GLU A 123 -3.89 -3.11 4.08
CA GLU A 123 -4.59 -1.82 4.04
C GLU A 123 -5.11 -1.57 2.62
N LYS A 124 -6.37 -1.15 2.52
CA LYS A 124 -6.97 -0.89 1.22
C LYS A 124 -6.40 0.39 0.64
N THR A 125 -6.14 0.41 -0.66
CA THR A 125 -5.55 1.56 -1.36
C THR A 125 -6.34 2.86 -1.18
N ASN A 126 -7.65 2.76 -0.91
CA ASN A 126 -8.56 3.89 -0.68
C ASN A 126 -8.44 4.50 0.74
N GLU A 127 -7.80 3.79 1.68
CA GLU A 127 -7.57 4.25 3.05
C GLU A 127 -6.21 4.96 3.20
N ILE A 128 -5.28 4.69 2.28
CA ILE A 128 -4.00 5.38 2.21
C ILE A 128 -4.23 6.84 1.77
N ALA A 129 -3.87 7.79 2.64
CA ALA A 129 -3.97 9.22 2.36
C ALA A 129 -2.88 9.69 1.38
N TRP A 130 -2.94 9.25 0.12
CA TRP A 130 -1.93 9.53 -0.93
C TRP A 130 -1.63 11.02 -1.10
N ARG A 131 -2.63 11.89 -0.91
CA ARG A 131 -2.48 13.36 -0.98
C ARG A 131 -1.50 13.93 0.05
N ASN A 132 -1.26 13.21 1.15
CA ASN A 132 -0.31 13.61 2.19
C ASN A 132 1.10 13.04 1.94
N LEU A 133 1.24 12.10 1.00
CA LEU A 133 2.52 11.46 0.67
C LEU A 133 3.29 12.24 -0.40
N ILE A 134 2.58 12.86 -1.36
CA ILE A 134 3.17 13.71 -2.38
C ILE A 134 2.23 14.89 -2.71
N TYR A 135 2.76 16.10 -2.62
CA TYR A 135 2.06 17.33 -3.00
C TYR A 135 3.08 18.37 -3.44
N ALA A 136 2.63 19.33 -4.25
CA ALA A 136 3.38 20.51 -4.61
C ALA A 136 2.67 21.73 -4.04
N GLU A 137 3.42 22.58 -3.35
CA GLU A 137 2.94 23.87 -2.86
C GLU A 137 3.83 24.98 -3.38
N GLN A 138 3.24 26.14 -3.65
CA GLN A 138 4.00 27.33 -3.98
C GLN A 138 4.62 27.87 -2.68
N LYS A 139 5.94 27.97 -2.65
CA LYS A 139 6.62 28.72 -1.57
C LYS A 139 6.18 30.18 -1.65
N LEU A 140 5.42 30.65 -0.67
CA LEU A 140 5.24 32.09 -0.44
C LEU A 140 6.61 32.65 -0.07
N ASN A 141 7.22 33.41 -0.99
CA ASN A 141 8.38 34.20 -0.62
C ASN A 141 7.89 35.32 0.32
N ASP A 142 8.29 35.27 1.59
CA ASP A 142 8.15 36.36 2.57
C ASP A 142 8.88 37.62 2.07
N ILE A 143 8.28 38.33 1.11
CA ILE A 143 8.68 39.70 0.77
C ILE A 143 7.75 40.61 1.57
N LYS A 144 8.27 41.00 2.75
CA LYS A 144 7.83 42.03 3.70
C LYS A 144 7.01 41.58 4.92
N LYS A 145 7.73 41.00 5.89
CA LYS A 145 7.55 41.37 7.30
C LYS A 145 8.15 42.76 7.54
N GLN A 146 7.28 43.77 7.58
CA GLN A 146 7.40 44.92 8.47
C GLN A 146 5.97 45.41 8.71
N GLU A 147 5.33 44.88 9.76
CA GLU A 147 4.77 45.69 10.85
C GLU A 147 4.04 44.80 11.88
N VAL A 148 4.58 44.87 13.10
CA VAL A 148 3.95 44.68 14.41
C VAL A 148 3.43 43.27 14.77
N GLN A 149 4.28 42.53 15.49
CA GLN A 149 3.86 41.61 16.54
C GLN A 149 3.15 42.38 17.68
N PRO A 150 2.18 41.76 18.38
CA PRO A 150 2.58 41.07 19.60
C PRO A 150 2.04 39.65 19.77
N GLN A 151 2.91 38.89 20.43
CA GLN A 151 2.79 37.53 20.92
C GLN A 151 1.56 37.31 21.78
N ILE A 152 0.91 36.14 21.64
CA ILE A 152 0.46 35.36 22.81
C ILE A 152 0.84 33.88 22.61
N LYS A 153 1.72 33.43 23.49
CA LYS A 153 2.09 32.02 23.74
C LYS A 153 0.88 31.24 24.26
N GLY A 154 0.67 30.00 23.84
CA GLY A 154 -0.20 29.11 24.58
C GLY A 154 -0.50 27.74 23.95
N LYS A 155 0.36 26.77 24.26
CA LYS A 155 0.05 25.37 24.61
C LYS A 155 -1.04 24.60 23.82
N PHE A 156 -0.59 23.50 23.21
CA PHE A 156 -1.34 22.24 23.12
C PHE A 156 -2.13 21.96 24.42
N ILE A 157 -3.41 21.57 24.29
CA ILE A 157 -3.98 20.28 24.77
C ILE A 157 -5.49 20.24 24.40
N SER A 158 -5.85 19.11 23.80
CA SER A 158 -7.19 18.52 23.64
C SER A 158 -8.19 18.79 24.78
N ARG A 159 -9.46 19.02 24.43
CA ARG A 159 -10.62 18.28 25.00
C ARG A 159 -11.91 18.60 24.25
N SER A 160 -12.62 17.53 23.91
CA SER A 160 -14.00 17.45 23.42
C SER A 160 -14.99 18.16 24.36
N PHE A 161 -16.14 18.61 23.85
CA PHE A 161 -17.47 18.09 24.20
C PHE A 161 -18.60 18.86 23.48
N SER A 162 -19.61 18.09 23.09
CA SER A 162 -20.87 18.43 22.44
C SER A 162 -21.72 19.42 23.22
N VAL A 163 -22.51 20.24 22.52
CA VAL A 163 -23.63 20.97 23.12
C VAL A 163 -24.94 20.61 22.41
N ILE A 164 -25.83 20.06 23.22
CA ILE A 164 -27.22 19.70 22.96
C ILE A 164 -28.05 20.99 22.84
N LEU A 165 -28.77 21.15 21.73
CA LEU A 165 -29.81 22.18 21.58
C LEU A 165 -31.12 21.67 22.20
N ARG A 166 -31.58 22.32 23.27
CA ARG A 166 -33.00 22.33 23.68
C ARG A 166 -33.46 23.79 23.74
N SER A 167 -34.25 24.19 22.75
CA SER A 167 -35.03 25.43 22.79
C SER A 167 -36.33 25.17 23.54
N ARG A 168 -36.70 26.12 24.41
CA ARG A 168 -38.07 26.31 24.89
C ARG A 168 -38.85 27.13 23.88
#